data_AF-A0A2P5B6G6-F1
#
_entry.id   AF-A0A2P5B6G6-F1
#
_cell.length_a   1.000
_cell.length_b   1.000
_cell.length_c   1.000
_cell.angle_alpha   90.00
_cell.angle_beta   90.00
_cell.angle_gamma   90.00
#
_symmetry.space_group_name_H-M   'P 1'
#
loop_
_entity.id
_entity.type
_entity.pdbx_description
1 polymer ?
#
loop_
_entity_poly.entity_id
_entity_poly.type
_entity_poly.pdbx_seq_one_letter_code
_entity_poly.pdbx_strand_id
1 'polypeptide(L)'
;MPPKQQSKTDLAKKQKVVEDKTFGLKNKNKSKNVQKYVQNLKQSVQPKVDPSKVTAKKKKEEEKAKEKELNELFKVAVSQPKVPVGVDPKSILCEFFKVGQCTKGFKCKFSHDLNVQRKGEKIDIYSDKRDEETMEDWDQETLEKVVESKKNEYNQNKPTEIVCKYFLEAVEKKQYGWFWVCPNGGKDCHYRHALPPGYVLKSQMKALLEEEADKIPIEEEIENQRSKLSTTTPMNPDLFFQWKKKKVEERDAGLAAQRAERAKNDRMSGRELFLSDASLFVDDAEAYEKYNREEEPEKTEEKIRRLVLINHVHAVGAFTLSS
;
A
#
# COMPACT_ATOMS: atom_id res chain seq x y z
N MET A 1 35.59 -39.00 29.49
CA MET A 1 35.05 -38.79 30.84
C MET A 1 34.85 -37.30 31.08
N PRO A 2 33.60 -36.79 31.19
CA PRO A 2 33.33 -35.37 31.43
C PRO A 2 33.44 -35.00 32.93
N PRO A 3 33.93 -33.79 33.28
CA PRO A 3 34.16 -33.40 34.66
C PRO A 3 32.85 -33.08 35.41
N LYS A 4 32.76 -33.62 36.62
CA LYS A 4 31.60 -33.64 37.53
C LYS A 4 31.23 -32.22 37.98
N GLN A 5 30.05 -31.73 37.55
CA GLN A 5 29.50 -30.43 37.98
C GLN A 5 29.21 -30.46 39.49
N GLN A 6 29.85 -29.57 40.25
CA GLN A 6 29.53 -29.37 41.67
C GLN A 6 28.09 -28.82 41.78
N SER A 7 27.27 -29.47 42.60
CA SER A 7 25.84 -29.22 42.69
C SER A 7 25.53 -27.85 43.31
N LYS A 8 24.48 -27.19 42.84
CA LYS A 8 23.98 -25.88 43.35
C LYS A 8 23.80 -25.86 44.88
N THR A 9 23.59 -27.03 45.49
CA THR A 9 23.49 -27.21 46.94
C THR A 9 24.81 -26.92 47.67
N ASP A 10 25.97 -27.21 47.08
CA ASP A 10 27.26 -26.95 47.73
C ASP A 10 27.67 -25.47 47.67
N LEU A 11 27.24 -24.76 46.63
CA LEU A 11 27.39 -23.30 46.53
C LEU A 11 26.49 -22.58 47.56
N ALA A 12 25.25 -23.04 47.72
CA ALA A 12 24.34 -22.49 48.73
C ALA A 12 24.84 -22.74 50.17
N LYS A 13 25.41 -23.92 50.45
CA LYS A 13 26.05 -24.20 51.75
C LYS A 13 27.24 -23.28 52.01
N LYS A 14 28.11 -23.07 51.01
CA LYS A 14 29.25 -22.13 51.12
C LYS A 14 28.80 -20.68 51.32
N GLN A 15 27.71 -20.27 50.65
CA GLN A 15 27.11 -18.94 50.84
C GLN A 15 26.56 -18.76 52.26
N LYS A 16 25.83 -19.75 52.80
CA LYS A 16 25.35 -19.72 54.19
C LYS A 16 26.50 -19.67 55.21
N VAL A 17 27.61 -20.38 54.98
CA VAL A 17 28.80 -20.32 55.85
C VAL A 17 29.45 -18.93 55.82
N VAL A 18 29.46 -18.25 54.67
CA VAL A 18 29.95 -16.86 54.58
C VAL A 18 28.99 -15.90 55.27
N GLU A 19 27.69 -16.08 55.10
CA GLU A 19 26.68 -15.27 55.78
C GLU A 19 26.81 -15.39 57.30
N ASP A 20 27.03 -16.61 57.82
CA ASP A 20 27.21 -16.88 59.24
C ASP A 20 28.53 -16.31 59.79
N LYS A 21 29.65 -16.48 59.06
CA LYS A 21 30.94 -15.86 59.42
C LYS A 21 30.94 -14.33 59.33
N THR A 22 30.01 -13.75 58.57
CA THR A 22 29.81 -12.30 58.48
C THR A 22 28.65 -11.80 59.33
N PHE A 23 27.91 -12.71 59.99
CA PHE A 23 26.83 -12.43 60.93
C PHE A 23 27.45 -12.12 62.31
N GLY A 24 27.13 -10.96 62.88
CA GLY A 24 27.77 -10.45 64.11
C GLY A 24 28.92 -9.45 63.87
N LEU A 25 29.56 -9.45 62.71
CA LEU A 25 30.49 -8.38 62.31
C LEU A 25 29.78 -7.08 61.87
N LYS A 26 28.46 -7.17 61.66
CA LYS A 26 27.63 -6.10 61.10
C LYS A 26 27.49 -4.86 61.99
N ASN A 27 27.64 -4.97 63.31
CA ASN A 27 27.68 -3.82 64.24
C ASN A 27 29.08 -3.17 64.39
N LYS A 28 30.14 -3.74 63.77
CA LYS A 28 31.52 -3.21 63.77
C LYS A 28 32.06 -2.87 62.37
N ASN A 29 31.18 -2.81 61.36
CA ASN A 29 31.48 -2.58 59.94
C ASN A 29 32.06 -1.20 59.56
N LYS A 30 32.43 -0.37 60.53
CA LYS A 30 33.03 0.96 60.31
C LYS A 30 34.57 0.90 60.19
N SER A 31 35.20 -0.20 60.61
CA SER A 31 36.66 -0.37 60.49
C SER A 31 37.05 -0.85 59.09
N LYS A 32 38.03 -0.18 58.47
CA LYS A 32 38.58 -0.54 57.14
C LYS A 32 39.12 -1.98 57.10
N ASN A 33 39.59 -2.51 58.23
CA ASN A 33 40.11 -3.88 58.31
C ASN A 33 38.98 -4.93 58.28
N VAL A 34 37.84 -4.62 58.90
CA VAL A 34 36.63 -5.47 58.86
C VAL A 34 36.05 -5.49 57.45
N GLN A 35 36.03 -4.35 56.76
CA GLN A 35 35.58 -4.28 55.36
C GLN A 35 36.47 -5.10 54.43
N LYS A 36 37.80 -5.00 54.56
CA LYS A 36 38.76 -5.83 53.79
C LYS A 36 38.59 -7.33 54.05
N TYR A 37 38.36 -7.73 55.31
CA TYR A 37 38.13 -9.13 55.65
C TYR A 37 36.84 -9.68 55.02
N VAL A 38 35.74 -8.93 55.09
CA VAL A 38 34.46 -9.29 54.45
C VAL A 38 34.59 -9.34 52.93
N GLN A 39 35.38 -8.45 52.33
CA GLN A 39 35.61 -8.41 50.88
C GLN A 39 36.46 -9.61 50.40
N ASN A 40 37.52 -9.96 51.13
CA ASN A 40 38.35 -11.13 50.83
C ASN A 40 37.55 -12.44 50.97
N LEU A 41 36.70 -12.58 52.00
CA LEU A 41 35.84 -13.75 52.16
C LEU A 41 34.83 -13.90 51.02
N LYS A 42 34.26 -12.80 50.52
CA LYS A 42 33.34 -12.82 49.37
C LYS A 42 34.05 -13.17 48.07
N GLN A 43 35.29 -12.71 47.87
CA GLN A 43 36.07 -13.01 46.67
C GLN A 43 36.54 -14.48 46.62
N SER A 44 36.77 -15.13 47.75
CA SER A 44 37.16 -16.55 47.79
C SER A 44 36.03 -17.54 47.47
N VAL A 45 34.77 -17.08 47.39
CA VAL A 45 33.61 -17.97 47.15
C VAL A 45 32.99 -17.80 45.77
N GLN A 46 33.33 -16.76 45.02
CA GLN A 46 32.91 -16.65 43.63
C GLN A 46 33.88 -17.40 42.69
N PRO A 47 33.40 -18.29 41.80
CA PRO A 47 34.25 -18.90 40.80
C PRO A 47 34.73 -17.82 39.80
N LYS A 48 36.05 -17.69 39.63
CA LYS A 48 36.63 -16.80 38.61
C LYS A 48 36.20 -17.31 37.23
N VAL A 49 35.35 -16.55 36.54
CA VAL A 49 34.97 -16.77 35.14
C VAL A 49 35.71 -15.80 34.24
N ASP A 50 36.31 -16.32 33.16
CA ASP A 50 37.15 -15.57 32.22
C ASP A 50 36.45 -14.35 31.60
N PRO A 51 37.13 -13.19 31.50
CA PRO A 51 36.52 -11.92 31.06
C PRO A 51 36.05 -11.92 29.60
N SER A 52 36.53 -12.84 28.76
CA SER A 52 36.20 -12.91 27.31
C SER A 52 34.78 -13.42 27.01
N LYS A 53 34.20 -14.28 27.87
CA LYS A 53 32.81 -14.78 27.69
C LYS A 53 31.73 -13.84 28.24
N VAL A 54 32.09 -12.87 29.07
CA VAL A 54 31.16 -11.92 29.70
C VAL A 54 30.83 -10.76 28.76
N THR A 55 31.80 -10.32 27.95
CA THR A 55 31.59 -9.24 26.96
C THR A 55 30.67 -9.66 25.81
N ALA A 56 30.78 -10.89 25.32
CA ALA A 56 29.90 -11.42 24.26
C ALA A 56 28.45 -11.61 24.71
N LYS A 57 28.21 -12.04 25.96
CA LYS A 57 26.86 -12.16 26.52
C LYS A 57 26.22 -10.79 26.78
N LYS A 58 26.99 -9.81 27.27
CA LYS A 58 26.51 -8.44 27.47
C LYS A 58 26.14 -7.75 26.16
N LYS A 59 26.94 -7.92 25.08
CA LYS A 59 26.59 -7.36 23.76
C LYS A 59 25.29 -7.94 23.19
N LYS A 60 25.05 -9.25 23.32
CA LYS A 60 23.81 -9.90 22.85
C LYS A 60 22.57 -9.48 23.65
N GLU A 61 22.73 -9.21 24.95
CA GLU A 61 21.64 -8.73 25.80
C GLU A 61 21.33 -7.25 25.56
N GLU A 62 22.34 -6.44 25.28
CA GLU A 62 22.22 -5.02 24.91
C GLU A 62 21.60 -4.85 23.52
N GLU A 63 21.95 -5.69 22.53
CA GLU A 63 21.34 -5.70 21.20
C GLU A 63 19.86 -6.09 21.27
N LYS A 64 19.53 -7.10 22.08
CA LYS A 64 18.14 -7.50 22.34
C LYS A 64 17.35 -6.45 23.13
N ALA A 65 18.02 -5.61 23.92
CA ALA A 65 17.40 -4.46 24.58
C ALA A 65 17.12 -3.33 23.58
N LYS A 66 18.08 -3.02 22.70
CA LYS A 66 17.90 -2.02 21.62
C LYS A 66 16.79 -2.41 20.64
N GLU A 67 16.68 -3.69 20.27
CA GLU A 67 15.60 -4.18 19.42
C GLU A 67 14.22 -4.03 20.08
N LYS A 68 14.13 -4.22 21.41
CA LYS A 68 12.89 -3.99 22.17
C LYS A 68 12.54 -2.51 22.26
N GLU A 69 13.52 -1.64 22.50
CA GLU A 69 13.30 -0.18 22.53
C GLU A 69 12.85 0.35 21.16
N LEU A 70 13.44 -0.15 20.07
CA LEU A 70 12.98 0.19 18.72
C LEU A 70 11.54 -0.28 18.47
N ASN A 71 11.22 -1.52 18.85
CA ASN A 71 9.85 -2.05 18.69
C ASN A 71 8.83 -1.30 19.57
N GLU A 72 9.24 -0.76 20.72
CA GLU A 72 8.40 0.10 21.56
C GLU A 72 8.19 1.49 20.97
N LEU A 73 9.21 2.08 20.34
CA LEU A 73 9.09 3.33 19.59
C LEU A 73 8.13 3.20 18.40
N PHE A 74 8.20 2.09 17.66
CA PHE A 74 7.34 1.86 16.49
C PHE A 74 5.88 1.50 16.83
N LYS A 75 5.58 1.06 18.05
CA LYS A 75 4.19 0.77 18.49
C LYS A 75 3.30 2.01 18.60
N VAL A 76 3.87 3.21 18.75
CA VAL A 76 3.12 4.44 19.00
C VAL A 76 2.39 4.95 17.74
N ALA A 77 2.79 4.52 16.54
CA ALA A 77 2.31 5.09 15.29
C ALA A 77 1.02 4.43 14.71
N VAL A 78 0.57 3.29 15.25
CA VAL A 78 -0.53 2.51 14.65
C VAL A 78 -1.79 2.61 15.52
N SER A 79 -2.74 3.44 15.11
CA SER A 79 -4.05 3.59 15.76
C SER A 79 -5.15 2.93 14.92
N GLN A 80 -5.97 2.09 15.54
CA GLN A 80 -7.09 1.44 14.84
C GLN A 80 -8.25 2.42 14.59
N PRO A 81 -8.80 2.48 13.36
CA PRO A 81 -9.98 3.28 13.05
C PRO A 81 -11.21 2.78 13.83
N LYS A 82 -12.03 3.71 14.32
CA LYS A 82 -13.27 3.40 15.05
C LYS A 82 -14.30 2.80 14.09
N VAL A 83 -14.94 1.71 14.51
CA VAL A 83 -15.94 1.00 13.71
C VAL A 83 -17.22 1.85 13.62
N PRO A 84 -17.73 2.14 12.41
CA PRO A 84 -19.03 2.79 12.22
C PRO A 84 -20.19 1.93 12.77
N VAL A 85 -21.22 2.58 13.31
CA VAL A 85 -22.39 1.89 13.89
C VAL A 85 -23.13 1.12 12.80
N GLY A 86 -23.24 -0.22 12.95
CA GLY A 86 -23.94 -1.10 12.01
C GLY A 86 -23.05 -1.98 11.12
N VAL A 87 -21.71 -1.86 11.20
CA VAL A 87 -20.77 -2.72 10.46
C VAL A 87 -20.07 -3.68 11.43
N ASP A 88 -20.07 -4.98 11.10
CA ASP A 88 -19.43 -5.99 11.93
C ASP A 88 -17.93 -5.73 12.04
N PRO A 89 -17.36 -5.61 13.25
CA PRO A 89 -15.94 -5.29 13.44
C PRO A 89 -14.97 -6.28 12.79
N LYS A 90 -15.41 -7.53 12.60
CA LYS A 90 -14.65 -8.60 11.93
C LYS A 90 -14.55 -8.41 10.42
N SER A 91 -15.41 -7.60 9.81
CA SER A 91 -15.31 -7.22 8.40
C SER A 91 -14.22 -6.18 8.12
N ILE A 92 -13.56 -5.67 9.16
CA ILE A 92 -12.51 -4.66 9.05
C ILE A 92 -11.17 -5.31 9.39
N LEU A 93 -10.17 -5.13 8.52
CA LEU A 93 -8.83 -5.66 8.73
C LEU A 93 -8.19 -5.04 9.98
N CYS A 94 -7.58 -5.88 10.80
CA CYS A 94 -6.80 -5.45 11.96
C CYS A 94 -5.51 -4.76 11.48
N GLU A 95 -5.39 -3.46 11.75
CA GLU A 95 -4.20 -2.70 11.35
C GLU A 95 -2.92 -3.16 12.08
N PHE A 96 -3.05 -3.59 13.35
CA PHE A 96 -1.95 -4.25 14.06
C PHE A 96 -1.55 -5.59 13.44
N PHE A 97 -2.48 -6.30 12.80
CA PHE A 97 -2.17 -7.57 12.13
C PHE A 97 -1.47 -7.32 10.79
N LYS A 98 -1.88 -6.28 10.07
CA LYS A 98 -1.19 -5.80 8.86
C LYS A 98 0.28 -5.45 9.13
N VAL A 99 0.57 -4.88 10.29
CA VAL A 99 1.93 -4.54 10.75
C VAL A 99 2.62 -5.72 11.46
N GLY A 100 1.95 -6.88 11.61
CA GLY A 100 2.52 -8.08 12.25
C GLY A 100 2.67 -7.99 13.78
N GLN A 101 2.09 -6.97 14.41
CA GLN A 101 2.19 -6.69 15.86
C GLN A 101 0.92 -7.04 16.65
N CYS A 102 -0.07 -7.72 16.02
CA CYS A 102 -1.31 -8.06 16.71
C CYS A 102 -1.12 -9.18 17.73
N THR A 103 -1.17 -8.83 19.02
CA THR A 103 -1.10 -9.79 20.13
C THR A 103 -2.40 -10.55 20.39
N LYS A 104 -3.50 -10.15 19.75
CA LYS A 104 -4.85 -10.69 20.00
C LYS A 104 -5.16 -11.97 19.22
N GLY A 105 -4.38 -12.28 18.18
CA GLY A 105 -4.53 -13.51 17.38
C GLY A 105 -5.98 -13.75 16.95
N PHE A 106 -6.47 -14.99 17.12
CA PHE A 106 -7.85 -15.39 16.79
C PHE A 106 -8.95 -14.71 17.61
N LYS A 107 -8.61 -14.11 18.76
CA LYS A 107 -9.56 -13.37 19.61
C LYS A 107 -9.60 -11.88 19.25
N CYS A 108 -8.93 -11.47 18.18
CA CYS A 108 -9.01 -10.09 17.71
C CYS A 108 -10.44 -9.74 17.28
N LYS A 109 -10.88 -8.54 17.66
CA LYS A 109 -12.18 -7.99 17.25
C LYS A 109 -12.24 -7.68 15.74
N PHE A 110 -11.06 -7.55 15.11
CA PHE A 110 -10.86 -7.21 13.70
C PHE A 110 -10.33 -8.43 12.93
N SER A 111 -10.58 -8.52 11.61
CA SER A 111 -10.13 -9.66 10.81
C SER A 111 -8.61 -9.68 10.62
N HIS A 112 -8.07 -10.90 10.63
CA HIS A 112 -6.69 -11.21 10.29
C HIS A 112 -6.57 -11.82 8.88
N ASP A 113 -7.55 -11.55 8.02
CA ASP A 113 -7.55 -12.04 6.66
C ASP A 113 -7.20 -10.87 5.73
N LEU A 114 -6.00 -10.91 5.11
CA LEU A 114 -5.53 -9.89 4.18
C LEU A 114 -6.47 -9.72 2.99
N ASN A 115 -7.28 -10.74 2.68
CA ASN A 115 -8.25 -10.69 1.60
C ASN A 115 -9.42 -9.74 1.92
N VAL A 116 -9.68 -9.44 3.19
CA VAL A 116 -10.73 -8.48 3.60
C VAL A 116 -10.37 -7.04 3.23
N GLN A 117 -9.06 -6.73 3.13
CA GLN A 117 -8.59 -5.43 2.62
C GLN A 117 -8.41 -5.42 1.10
N ARG A 118 -8.48 -6.57 0.41
CA ARG A 118 -8.67 -6.56 -1.03
C ARG A 118 -10.07 -6.05 -1.30
N LYS A 119 -10.19 -4.71 -1.33
CA LYS A 119 -11.15 -4.02 -2.18
C LYS A 119 -10.86 -4.59 -3.56
N GLY A 120 -11.55 -5.67 -3.93
CA GLY A 120 -11.47 -6.21 -5.28
C GLY A 120 -11.63 -5.06 -6.26
N GLU A 121 -11.00 -5.18 -7.42
CA GLU A 121 -11.15 -4.22 -8.51
C GLU A 121 -12.62 -3.80 -8.56
N LYS A 122 -12.85 -2.48 -8.43
CA LYS A 122 -14.20 -1.95 -8.47
C LYS A 122 -14.78 -2.44 -9.79
N ILE A 123 -15.81 -3.27 -9.70
CA ILE A 123 -16.57 -3.71 -10.87
C ILE A 123 -16.87 -2.45 -11.67
N ASP A 124 -16.49 -2.44 -12.94
CA ASP A 124 -16.72 -1.28 -13.79
C ASP A 124 -18.22 -1.01 -13.83
N ILE A 125 -18.56 0.19 -13.38
CA ILE A 125 -19.93 0.65 -13.10
C ILE A 125 -20.71 0.84 -14.42
N TYR A 126 -19.98 0.90 -15.55
CA TYR A 126 -20.52 1.14 -16.88
C TYR A 126 -20.64 -0.15 -17.73
N SER A 127 -20.04 -1.26 -17.30
CA SER A 127 -20.14 -2.57 -17.96
C SER A 127 -21.06 -3.52 -17.19
N ASP A 128 -22.12 -4.04 -17.82
CA ASP A 128 -22.93 -5.12 -17.23
C ASP A 128 -22.18 -6.45 -17.45
N LYS A 129 -21.93 -7.23 -16.40
CA LYS A 129 -21.25 -8.54 -16.51
C LYS A 129 -21.99 -9.55 -17.39
N ARG A 130 -23.24 -9.27 -17.78
CA ARG A 130 -24.02 -10.07 -18.72
C ARG A 130 -23.69 -9.79 -20.19
N ASP A 131 -22.96 -8.72 -20.49
CA ASP A 131 -22.62 -8.32 -21.87
C ASP A 131 -21.26 -8.87 -22.36
N GLU A 132 -20.46 -9.51 -21.51
CA GLU A 132 -19.14 -10.04 -21.89
C GLU A 132 -19.20 -11.27 -22.83
N GLU A 133 -20.39 -11.81 -23.12
CA GLU A 133 -20.57 -12.86 -24.13
C GLU A 133 -20.88 -12.23 -25.51
N THR A 134 -19.88 -11.63 -26.14
CA THR A 134 -19.98 -11.17 -27.53
C THR A 134 -20.09 -12.36 -28.49
N MET A 135 -21.17 -12.39 -29.29
CA MET A 135 -21.52 -13.42 -30.29
C MET A 135 -20.48 -13.66 -31.42
N GLU A 136 -19.33 -13.00 -31.36
CA GLU A 136 -18.29 -13.02 -32.40
C GLU A 136 -17.45 -14.32 -32.38
N ASP A 137 -17.46 -15.07 -31.27
CA ASP A 137 -16.77 -16.36 -31.09
C ASP A 137 -17.72 -17.58 -31.23
N TRP A 138 -18.94 -17.39 -31.75
CA TRP A 138 -19.93 -18.46 -31.86
C TRP A 138 -19.89 -19.13 -33.24
N ASP A 139 -19.50 -20.40 -33.29
CA ASP A 139 -19.54 -21.22 -34.50
C ASP A 139 -20.98 -21.44 -35.05
N GLN A 140 -21.12 -21.68 -36.36
CA GLN A 140 -22.41 -21.87 -37.04
C GLN A 140 -23.31 -22.94 -36.38
N GLU A 141 -22.74 -24.00 -35.82
CA GLU A 141 -23.49 -25.06 -35.13
C GLU A 141 -24.06 -24.63 -33.76
N THR A 142 -23.40 -23.71 -33.05
CA THR A 142 -23.91 -23.17 -31.78
C THR A 142 -25.01 -22.15 -32.05
N LEU A 143 -24.89 -21.37 -33.12
CA LEU A 143 -25.95 -20.51 -33.64
C LEU A 143 -27.22 -21.30 -33.97
N GLU A 144 -27.12 -22.41 -34.69
CA GLU A 144 -28.28 -23.24 -35.05
C GLU A 144 -28.94 -23.88 -33.82
N LYS A 145 -28.15 -24.37 -32.85
CA LYS A 145 -28.66 -24.89 -31.56
C LYS A 145 -29.36 -23.83 -30.72
N VAL A 146 -28.89 -22.59 -30.76
CA VAL A 146 -29.50 -21.47 -30.01
C VAL A 146 -30.73 -20.92 -30.72
N VAL A 147 -30.80 -20.96 -32.05
CA VAL A 147 -32.02 -20.64 -32.80
C VAL A 147 -33.12 -21.68 -32.54
N GLU A 148 -32.77 -22.96 -32.50
CA GLU A 148 -33.74 -24.04 -32.22
C GLU A 148 -34.25 -23.99 -30.77
N SER A 149 -33.39 -23.65 -29.79
CA SER A 149 -33.79 -23.48 -28.39
C SER A 149 -34.58 -22.18 -28.14
N LYS A 150 -34.29 -21.10 -28.88
CA LYS A 150 -35.02 -19.82 -28.77
C LYS A 150 -36.37 -19.77 -29.49
N LYS A 151 -36.70 -20.73 -30.37
CA LYS A 151 -38.01 -20.77 -31.05
C LYS A 151 -39.18 -21.04 -30.10
N ASN A 152 -38.95 -21.70 -28.95
CA ASN A 152 -40.01 -22.06 -28.01
C ASN A 152 -40.11 -21.15 -26.76
N GLU A 153 -39.14 -20.27 -26.51
CA GLU A 153 -39.16 -19.26 -25.43
C GLU A 153 -38.99 -17.85 -26.00
N TYR A 154 -40.07 -17.30 -26.55
CA TYR A 154 -40.07 -15.97 -27.14
C TYR A 154 -39.98 -14.87 -26.06
N ASN A 155 -38.75 -14.41 -25.78
CA ASN A 155 -38.36 -13.06 -25.34
C ASN A 155 -39.23 -12.36 -24.27
N GLN A 156 -39.26 -12.85 -23.02
CA GLN A 156 -39.74 -12.04 -21.87
C GLN A 156 -38.62 -11.51 -20.98
N ASN A 157 -37.38 -12.02 -21.13
CA ASN A 157 -36.25 -11.70 -20.26
C ASN A 157 -35.06 -11.10 -21.02
N LYS A 158 -35.29 -10.30 -22.06
CA LYS A 158 -34.23 -9.41 -22.53
C LYS A 158 -34.02 -8.33 -21.47
N PRO A 159 -32.79 -8.11 -20.97
CA PRO A 159 -32.54 -7.00 -20.06
C PRO A 159 -32.93 -5.71 -20.79
N THR A 160 -33.88 -4.99 -20.21
CA THR A 160 -34.27 -3.67 -20.72
C THR A 160 -33.08 -2.73 -20.64
N GLU A 161 -32.96 -1.83 -21.61
CA GLU A 161 -31.97 -0.75 -21.62
C GLU A 161 -32.18 0.24 -20.46
N ILE A 162 -33.34 0.15 -19.81
CA ILE A 162 -33.69 0.88 -18.60
C ILE A 162 -32.86 0.36 -17.43
N VAL A 163 -32.20 1.30 -16.75
CA VAL A 163 -31.37 1.04 -15.57
C VAL A 163 -32.24 0.65 -14.38
N CYS A 164 -31.79 -0.34 -13.62
CA CYS A 164 -32.49 -0.77 -12.40
C CYS A 164 -32.51 0.36 -11.34
N LYS A 165 -33.69 0.65 -10.79
CA LYS A 165 -33.85 1.64 -9.71
C LYS A 165 -33.00 1.32 -8.49
N TYR A 166 -32.98 0.05 -8.06
CA TYR A 166 -32.20 -0.38 -6.90
C TYR A 166 -30.69 -0.29 -7.15
N PHE A 167 -30.26 -0.41 -8.41
CA PHE A 167 -28.87 -0.20 -8.79
C PHE A 167 -28.48 1.27 -8.65
N LEU A 168 -29.32 2.21 -9.14
CA LEU A 168 -29.08 3.65 -8.94
C LEU A 168 -28.97 4.01 -7.45
N GLU A 169 -29.87 3.48 -6.61
CA GLU A 169 -29.82 3.71 -5.16
C GLU A 169 -28.57 3.11 -4.51
N ALA A 170 -28.13 1.91 -4.92
CA ALA A 170 -26.95 1.25 -4.39
C ALA A 170 -25.66 1.97 -4.81
N VAL A 171 -25.60 2.47 -6.04
CA VAL A 171 -24.49 3.25 -6.57
C VAL A 171 -24.43 4.63 -5.89
N GLU A 172 -25.57 5.30 -5.68
CA GLU A 172 -25.63 6.55 -4.92
C GLU A 172 -25.19 6.36 -3.46
N LYS A 173 -25.58 5.24 -2.83
CA LYS A 173 -25.14 4.86 -1.47
C LYS A 173 -23.72 4.31 -1.41
N LYS A 174 -23.01 4.16 -2.54
CA LYS A 174 -21.68 3.54 -2.66
C LYS A 174 -21.61 2.11 -2.08
N GLN A 175 -22.75 1.41 -2.07
CA GLN A 175 -22.88 0.03 -1.60
C GLN A 175 -22.84 -0.98 -2.74
N TYR A 176 -22.81 -0.51 -3.99
CA TYR A 176 -22.57 -1.36 -5.16
C TYR A 176 -21.15 -1.93 -5.14
N GLY A 177 -21.03 -3.24 -5.30
CA GLY A 177 -19.75 -3.95 -5.25
C GLY A 177 -19.92 -5.45 -5.45
N TRP A 178 -18.84 -6.20 -5.23
CA TRP A 178 -18.77 -7.64 -5.50
C TRP A 178 -19.87 -8.48 -4.83
N PHE A 179 -20.33 -8.07 -3.65
CA PHE A 179 -21.38 -8.76 -2.89
C PHE A 179 -22.77 -8.14 -3.05
N TRP A 180 -22.94 -7.14 -3.91
CA TRP A 180 -24.24 -6.52 -4.11
C TRP A 180 -25.11 -7.38 -5.01
N VAL A 181 -26.26 -7.81 -4.49
CA VAL A 181 -27.28 -8.55 -5.22
C VAL A 181 -28.49 -7.65 -5.36
N CYS A 182 -28.95 -7.47 -6.60
CA CYS A 182 -30.16 -6.69 -6.84
C CYS A 182 -31.36 -7.33 -6.13
N PRO A 183 -32.12 -6.59 -5.30
CA PRO A 183 -33.34 -7.10 -4.67
C PRO A 183 -34.42 -7.53 -5.68
N ASN A 184 -34.36 -7.03 -6.92
CA ASN A 184 -35.32 -7.30 -8.00
C ASN A 184 -34.92 -8.50 -8.88
N GLY A 185 -34.27 -9.52 -8.31
CA GLY A 185 -33.93 -10.76 -9.02
C GLY A 185 -32.44 -11.04 -9.22
N GLY A 186 -31.54 -10.33 -8.54
CA GLY A 186 -30.10 -10.63 -8.56
C GLY A 186 -29.47 -10.56 -9.95
N LYS A 187 -29.20 -11.73 -10.56
CA LYS A 187 -28.67 -11.86 -11.93
C LYS A 187 -29.77 -11.83 -13.00
N ASP A 188 -30.99 -12.20 -12.63
CA ASP A 188 -32.17 -12.29 -13.52
C ASP A 188 -33.01 -11.01 -13.49
N CYS A 189 -32.45 -9.91 -12.98
CA CYS A 189 -33.14 -8.62 -12.98
C CYS A 189 -33.44 -8.20 -14.42
N HIS A 190 -34.70 -7.87 -14.67
CA HIS A 190 -35.20 -7.39 -15.97
C HIS A 190 -34.58 -6.05 -16.41
N TYR A 191 -33.99 -5.31 -15.47
CA TYR A 191 -33.37 -4.01 -15.72
C TYR A 191 -31.84 -4.11 -15.75
N ARG A 192 -31.19 -3.21 -16.47
CA ARG A 192 -29.72 -3.17 -16.63
C ARG A 192 -29.03 -2.75 -15.32
N HIS A 193 -27.92 -3.39 -14.97
CA HIS A 193 -27.10 -3.08 -13.78
C HIS A 193 -25.80 -2.36 -14.14
N ALA A 194 -25.91 -1.42 -15.08
CA ALA A 194 -24.83 -0.56 -15.51
C ALA A 194 -25.38 0.85 -15.72
N LEU A 195 -24.56 1.86 -15.46
CA LEU A 195 -24.94 3.23 -15.74
C LEU A 195 -24.87 3.51 -17.25
N PRO A 196 -25.81 4.28 -17.82
CA PRO A 196 -25.74 4.70 -19.20
C PRO A 196 -24.46 5.50 -19.43
N PRO A 197 -23.84 5.39 -20.62
CA PRO A 197 -22.65 6.16 -20.95
C PRO A 197 -22.96 7.66 -20.82
N GLY A 198 -22.17 8.37 -20.01
CA GLY A 198 -22.34 9.80 -19.75
C GLY A 198 -23.23 10.18 -18.55
N TYR A 199 -23.85 9.23 -17.85
CA TYR A 199 -24.59 9.56 -16.62
C TYR A 199 -23.64 9.83 -15.46
N VAL A 200 -23.63 11.07 -14.96
CA VAL A 200 -22.91 11.47 -13.75
C VAL A 200 -23.83 11.34 -12.54
N LEU A 201 -23.37 10.67 -11.48
CA LEU A 201 -24.13 10.53 -10.24
C LEU A 201 -24.50 11.91 -9.68
N LYS A 202 -25.72 12.03 -9.12
CA LYS A 202 -26.21 13.28 -8.48
C LYS A 202 -25.26 13.80 -7.40
N SER A 203 -24.62 12.90 -6.65
CA SER A 203 -23.65 13.27 -5.63
C SER A 203 -22.35 13.85 -6.20
N GLN A 204 -21.90 13.36 -7.36
CA GLN A 204 -20.71 13.88 -8.04
C GLN A 204 -21.02 15.20 -8.74
N MET A 205 -22.19 15.32 -9.41
CA MET A 205 -22.64 16.59 -9.98
C MET A 205 -22.77 17.67 -8.90
N LYS A 206 -23.35 17.35 -7.74
CA LYS A 206 -23.44 18.31 -6.63
C LYS A 206 -22.07 18.76 -6.14
N ALA A 207 -21.12 17.84 -6.00
CA ALA A 207 -19.77 18.18 -5.55
C ALA A 207 -19.05 19.09 -6.56
N LEU A 208 -19.16 18.81 -7.86
CA LEU A 208 -18.57 19.66 -8.90
C LEU A 208 -19.21 21.06 -8.91
N LEU A 209 -20.54 21.13 -8.76
CA LEU A 209 -21.25 22.41 -8.71
C LEU A 209 -20.86 23.26 -7.47
N GLU A 210 -20.61 22.61 -6.34
CA GLU A 210 -20.16 23.25 -5.10
C GLU A 210 -18.71 23.75 -5.23
N GLU A 211 -17.81 22.95 -5.82
CA GLU A 211 -16.43 23.38 -6.14
C GLU A 211 -16.38 24.53 -7.16
N GLU A 212 -17.32 24.59 -8.10
CA GLU A 212 -17.45 25.70 -9.03
C GLU A 212 -18.03 26.94 -8.36
N ALA A 213 -18.98 26.79 -7.44
CA ALA A 213 -19.56 27.91 -6.69
C ALA A 213 -18.57 28.53 -5.68
N ASP A 214 -17.70 27.72 -5.07
CA ASP A 214 -16.67 28.20 -4.14
C ASP A 214 -15.55 28.98 -4.84
N LYS A 215 -15.38 28.81 -6.16
CA LYS A 215 -14.49 29.65 -6.97
C LYS A 215 -15.18 30.99 -7.22
N ILE A 216 -15.07 31.87 -6.24
CA ILE A 216 -15.38 33.29 -6.40
C ILE A 216 -14.70 33.76 -7.70
N PRO A 217 -15.44 34.41 -8.62
CA PRO A 217 -14.87 34.87 -9.87
C PRO A 217 -13.68 35.80 -9.60
N ILE A 218 -12.65 35.71 -10.44
CA ILE A 218 -11.40 36.45 -10.22
C ILE A 218 -11.63 37.96 -10.14
N GLU A 219 -12.66 38.46 -10.82
CA GLU A 219 -13.10 39.85 -10.78
C GLU A 219 -13.58 40.28 -9.39
N GLU A 220 -14.35 39.44 -8.71
CA GLU A 220 -14.87 39.71 -7.37
C GLU A 220 -13.74 39.64 -6.32
N GLU A 221 -12.79 38.71 -6.49
CA GLU A 221 -11.58 38.68 -5.65
C GLU A 221 -10.72 39.94 -5.85
N ILE A 222 -10.56 40.42 -7.10
CA ILE A 222 -9.83 41.67 -7.38
C ILE A 222 -10.50 42.86 -6.69
N GLU A 223 -11.83 42.98 -6.76
CA GLU A 223 -12.53 44.12 -6.14
C GLU A 223 -12.50 44.05 -4.59
N ASN A 224 -12.58 42.84 -4.03
CA ASN A 224 -12.37 42.59 -2.60
C ASN A 224 -10.96 42.97 -2.16
N GLN A 225 -9.94 42.72 -2.99
CA GLN A 225 -8.57 43.13 -2.67
C GLN A 225 -8.37 44.64 -2.83
N ARG A 226 -8.96 45.26 -3.86
CA ARG A 226 -8.91 46.72 -4.08
C ARG A 226 -9.55 47.50 -2.94
N SER A 227 -10.70 47.05 -2.43
CA SER A 227 -11.37 47.69 -1.29
C SER A 227 -10.58 47.58 0.03
N LYS A 228 -9.78 46.52 0.20
CA LYS A 228 -8.89 46.33 1.35
C LYS A 228 -7.63 47.21 1.29
N LEU A 229 -7.22 47.67 0.12
CA LEU A 229 -6.03 48.50 -0.06
C LEU A 229 -6.34 49.96 0.29
N SER A 230 -5.82 50.44 1.43
CA SER A 230 -6.00 51.82 1.89
C SER A 230 -4.95 52.81 1.37
N THR A 231 -3.79 52.31 0.90
CA THR A 231 -2.68 53.14 0.41
C THR A 231 -2.22 52.66 -0.95
N THR A 232 -1.96 53.60 -1.86
CA THR A 232 -1.45 53.31 -3.22
C THR A 232 -0.15 54.07 -3.42
N THR A 233 0.91 53.37 -3.78
CA THR A 233 2.20 53.98 -4.18
C THR A 233 2.23 54.07 -5.71
N PRO A 234 2.50 55.24 -6.32
CA PRO A 234 2.61 55.35 -7.76
C PRO A 234 3.80 54.52 -8.27
N MET A 235 3.57 53.70 -9.29
CA MET A 235 4.58 52.79 -9.82
C MET A 235 5.57 53.56 -10.73
N ASN A 236 6.79 53.77 -10.24
CA ASN A 236 7.93 54.31 -11.01
C ASN A 236 8.81 53.14 -11.50
N PRO A 237 9.43 53.18 -12.70
CA PRO A 237 10.40 52.20 -13.18
C PRO A 237 11.38 51.66 -12.13
N ASP A 238 12.01 52.52 -11.31
CA ASP A 238 12.97 52.08 -10.30
C ASP A 238 12.34 51.18 -9.22
N LEU A 239 11.14 51.53 -8.77
CA LEU A 239 10.37 50.73 -7.81
C LEU A 239 9.92 49.41 -8.44
N PHE A 240 9.57 49.42 -9.72
CA PHE A 240 9.21 48.20 -10.45
C PHE A 240 10.40 47.24 -10.57
N PHE A 241 11.61 47.73 -10.86
CA PHE A 241 12.81 46.88 -10.90
C PHE A 241 13.14 46.28 -9.53
N GLN A 242 13.01 47.07 -8.45
CA GLN A 242 13.18 46.57 -7.08
C GLN A 242 12.14 45.50 -6.73
N TRP A 243 10.86 45.74 -7.06
CA TRP A 243 9.79 44.76 -6.88
C TRP A 243 10.03 43.48 -7.70
N LYS A 244 10.43 43.63 -8.97
CA LYS A 244 10.71 42.51 -9.87
C LYS A 244 11.86 41.66 -9.35
N LYS A 245 12.95 42.29 -8.90
CA LYS A 245 14.08 41.59 -8.28
C LYS A 245 13.62 40.82 -7.05
N LYS A 246 12.84 41.47 -6.16
CA LYS A 246 12.26 40.81 -4.97
C LYS A 246 11.38 39.61 -5.34
N LYS A 247 10.54 39.72 -6.39
CA LYS A 247 9.67 38.63 -6.84
C LYS A 247 10.42 37.48 -7.49
N VAL A 248 11.48 37.76 -8.23
CA VAL A 248 12.36 36.72 -8.79
C VAL A 248 13.09 35.99 -7.66
N GLU A 249 13.65 36.71 -6.69
CA GLU A 249 14.29 36.11 -5.52
C GLU A 249 13.32 35.27 -4.67
N GLU A 250 12.09 35.74 -4.47
CA GLU A 250 11.02 34.99 -3.77
C GLU A 250 10.66 33.69 -4.51
N ARG A 251 10.51 33.76 -5.84
CA ARG A 251 10.26 32.58 -6.69
C ARG A 251 11.42 31.60 -6.62
N ASP A 252 12.66 32.09 -6.73
CA ASP A 252 13.86 31.27 -6.75
C ASP A 252 14.09 30.59 -5.40
N ALA A 253 13.87 31.31 -4.30
CA ALA A 253 13.88 30.76 -2.96
C ALA A 253 12.78 29.69 -2.78
N GLY A 254 11.56 29.94 -3.29
CA GLY A 254 10.47 28.96 -3.26
C GLY A 254 10.78 27.68 -4.04
N LEU A 255 11.34 27.81 -5.25
CA LEU A 255 11.78 26.66 -6.05
C LEU A 255 12.96 25.94 -5.40
N ALA A 256 13.93 26.65 -4.82
CA ALA A 256 15.04 26.05 -4.08
C ALA A 256 14.55 25.29 -2.85
N ALA A 257 13.56 25.81 -2.12
CA ALA A 257 12.94 25.13 -0.99
C ALA A 257 12.18 23.86 -1.44
N GLN A 258 11.40 23.93 -2.51
CA GLN A 258 10.73 22.75 -3.07
C GLN A 258 11.74 21.69 -3.54
N ARG A 259 12.85 22.11 -4.16
CA ARG A 259 13.96 21.20 -4.54
C ARG A 259 14.62 20.58 -3.32
N ALA A 260 14.89 21.36 -2.28
CA ALA A 260 15.49 20.87 -1.04
C ALA A 260 14.56 19.88 -0.32
N GLU A 261 13.26 20.14 -0.26
CA GLU A 261 12.27 19.18 0.28
C GLU A 261 12.18 17.90 -0.56
N ARG A 262 12.30 18.03 -1.89
CA ARG A 262 12.34 16.86 -2.78
C ARG A 262 13.64 16.05 -2.61
N ALA A 263 14.76 16.74 -2.38
CA ALA A 263 16.06 16.14 -2.04
C ALA A 263 16.02 15.38 -0.71
N LYS A 264 15.42 15.96 0.34
CA LYS A 264 15.26 15.29 1.65
C LYS A 264 14.39 14.03 1.59
N ASN A 265 13.43 14.01 0.66
CA ASN A 265 12.51 12.88 0.49
C ASN A 265 12.98 11.87 -0.57
N ASP A 266 14.24 11.96 -1.03
CA ASP A 266 14.83 11.10 -2.08
C ASP A 266 13.99 11.03 -3.38
N ARG A 267 13.26 12.10 -3.70
CA ARG A 267 12.39 12.18 -4.89
C ARG A 267 12.97 13.08 -5.98
N MET A 268 14.28 13.32 -5.97
CA MET A 268 14.96 14.17 -6.96
C MET A 268 14.70 13.65 -8.37
N SER A 269 14.38 14.55 -9.31
CA SER A 269 14.30 14.14 -10.71
C SER A 269 15.70 13.77 -11.24
N GLY A 270 15.79 12.87 -12.24
CA GLY A 270 17.09 12.47 -12.80
C GLY A 270 17.94 13.66 -13.27
N ARG A 271 17.30 14.69 -13.85
CA ARG A 271 17.99 15.95 -14.22
C ARG A 271 18.53 16.72 -13.01
N GLU A 272 17.79 16.75 -11.90
CA GLU A 272 18.25 17.40 -10.67
C GLU A 272 19.42 16.64 -10.04
N LEU A 273 19.36 15.31 -10.03
CA LEU A 273 20.41 14.45 -9.51
C LEU A 273 21.70 14.57 -10.36
N PHE A 274 21.56 14.64 -11.69
CA PHE A 274 22.66 14.87 -12.62
C PHE A 274 23.31 16.24 -12.44
N LEU A 275 22.51 17.29 -12.19
CA LEU A 275 23.05 18.63 -11.92
C LEU A 275 23.74 18.73 -10.56
N SER A 276 23.33 17.94 -9.56
CA SER A 276 23.98 17.90 -8.25
C SER A 276 25.27 17.09 -8.26
N ASP A 277 25.27 15.94 -8.94
CA ASP A 277 26.44 15.08 -9.04
C ASP A 277 26.38 14.28 -10.35
N ALA A 278 26.95 14.86 -11.40
CA ALA A 278 27.03 14.22 -12.71
C ALA A 278 27.93 12.97 -12.69
N SER A 279 28.80 12.81 -11.70
CA SER A 279 29.71 11.66 -11.61
C SER A 279 29.04 10.38 -11.15
N LEU A 280 27.84 10.47 -10.55
CA LEU A 280 27.00 9.31 -10.24
C LEU A 280 26.34 8.70 -11.47
N PHE A 281 26.37 9.41 -12.61
CA PHE A 281 25.82 8.97 -13.89
C PHE A 281 26.99 8.59 -14.80
N VAL A 282 27.51 7.38 -14.59
CA VAL A 282 28.48 6.76 -15.50
C VAL A 282 27.69 5.93 -16.49
N ASP A 283 27.80 6.25 -17.78
CA ASP A 283 27.29 5.38 -18.83
C ASP A 283 28.16 4.11 -18.83
N ASP A 284 27.56 2.98 -18.43
CA ASP A 284 28.21 1.67 -18.49
C ASP A 284 28.63 1.42 -19.95
N ALA A 285 29.86 0.92 -20.19
CA ALA A 285 30.40 0.75 -21.54
C ALA A 285 29.56 -0.19 -22.44
N GLU A 286 28.67 -1.00 -21.86
CA GLU A 286 27.68 -1.83 -22.57
C GLU A 286 26.34 -1.12 -22.86
N ALA A 287 26.11 0.11 -22.39
CA ALA A 287 24.88 0.87 -22.68
C ALA A 287 24.77 1.29 -24.16
N TYR A 288 25.88 1.20 -24.92
CA TYR A 288 25.92 1.37 -26.37
C TYR A 288 25.77 0.05 -27.14
N GLU A 289 25.76 -1.11 -26.47
CA GLU A 289 25.43 -2.36 -27.15
C GLU A 289 23.99 -2.26 -27.64
N LYS A 290 23.85 -2.23 -28.96
CA LYS A 290 22.56 -2.18 -29.64
C LYS A 290 21.77 -3.37 -29.15
N TYR A 291 20.81 -3.13 -28.27
CA TYR A 291 19.87 -4.14 -27.80
C TYR A 291 19.06 -4.60 -29.01
N ASN A 292 19.57 -5.62 -29.70
CA ASN A 292 18.79 -6.40 -30.65
C ASN A 292 17.76 -7.12 -29.79
N ARG A 293 16.62 -6.48 -29.57
CA ARG A 293 15.41 -7.18 -29.16
C ARG A 293 15.27 -8.33 -30.14
N GLU A 294 15.51 -9.55 -29.69
CA GLU A 294 15.10 -10.72 -30.45
C GLU A 294 13.59 -10.53 -30.64
N GLU A 295 13.20 -10.23 -31.88
CA GLU A 295 11.83 -10.42 -32.30
C GLU A 295 11.58 -11.90 -32.04
N GLU A 296 10.94 -12.22 -30.91
CA GLU A 296 10.30 -13.52 -30.75
C GLU A 296 9.56 -13.75 -32.06
N PRO A 297 9.80 -14.87 -32.77
CA PRO A 297 9.13 -15.12 -34.02
C PRO A 297 7.64 -15.01 -33.73
N GLU A 298 7.04 -13.95 -34.26
CA GLU A 298 5.63 -13.72 -34.10
C GLU A 298 4.96 -15.03 -34.52
N LYS A 299 3.96 -15.47 -33.73
CA LYS A 299 3.00 -16.52 -34.08
C LYS A 299 2.31 -16.30 -35.46
N THR A 300 2.72 -15.29 -36.22
CA THR A 300 2.33 -14.99 -37.59
C THR A 300 2.88 -16.00 -38.58
N GLU A 301 4.07 -16.61 -38.42
CA GLU A 301 4.55 -17.60 -39.40
C GLU A 301 3.72 -18.90 -39.39
N GLU A 302 3.30 -19.39 -38.21
CA GLU A 302 2.36 -20.52 -38.13
C GLU A 302 0.98 -20.16 -38.66
N LYS A 303 0.50 -18.92 -38.43
CA LYS A 303 -0.76 -18.42 -38.99
C LYS A 303 -0.70 -18.28 -40.51
N ILE A 304 0.42 -17.81 -41.07
CA ILE A 304 0.62 -17.67 -42.52
C ILE A 304 0.75 -19.04 -43.16
N ARG A 305 1.47 -20.00 -42.56
CA ARG A 305 1.50 -21.39 -43.02
C ARG A 305 0.11 -22.04 -42.98
N ARG A 306 -0.70 -21.77 -41.95
CA ARG A 306 -2.12 -22.20 -41.90
C ARG A 306 -2.96 -21.55 -43.01
N LEU A 307 -2.83 -20.25 -43.22
CA LEU A 307 -3.57 -19.51 -44.25
C LEU A 307 -3.21 -19.96 -45.67
N VAL A 308 -1.93 -20.26 -45.94
CA VAL A 308 -1.47 -20.77 -47.22
C VAL A 308 -1.97 -22.21 -47.46
N LEU A 309 -1.98 -23.07 -46.44
CA LEU A 309 -2.57 -24.41 -46.52
C LEU A 309 -4.08 -24.37 -46.81
N ILE A 310 -4.82 -23.46 -46.15
CA ILE A 310 -6.27 -23.27 -46.38
C ILE A 310 -6.53 -22.80 -47.83
N ASN A 311 -5.75 -21.85 -48.33
CA ASN A 311 -5.91 -21.35 -49.70
C ASN A 311 -5.52 -22.38 -50.76
N HIS A 312 -4.54 -23.26 -50.50
CA HIS A 312 -4.17 -24.33 -51.43
C HIS A 312 -5.25 -25.42 -51.49
N VAL A 313 -5.90 -25.75 -50.37
CA VAL A 313 -7.03 -26.69 -50.33
C VAL A 313 -8.25 -26.12 -51.06
N HIS A 314 -8.54 -24.82 -50.94
CA HIS A 314 -9.59 -24.17 -51.71
C HIS A 314 -9.30 -24.11 -53.22
N ALA A 315 -8.06 -23.88 -53.64
CA ALA A 315 -7.68 -23.85 -55.05
C ALA A 315 -7.78 -25.23 -55.73
N VAL A 316 -7.45 -26.31 -55.01
CA VAL A 316 -7.55 -27.69 -55.52
C VAL A 316 -9.00 -28.18 -55.52
N GLY A 317 -9.82 -27.77 -54.55
CA GLY A 317 -11.26 -28.11 -54.47
C GLY A 317 -12.13 -27.40 -55.52
N ALA A 318 -11.71 -26.24 -56.04
CA ALA A 318 -12.43 -25.54 -57.11
C ALA A 318 -12.21 -26.15 -58.50
N PHE A 319 -11.14 -26.92 -58.71
CA PHE A 319 -10.81 -27.53 -60.00
C PHE A 319 -11.49 -28.89 -60.25
N THR A 320 -12.08 -29.50 -59.22
CA THR A 320 -12.73 -30.83 -59.34
C THR A 320 -14.26 -30.78 -59.53
N LEU A 321 -14.86 -29.58 -59.59
CA LEU A 321 -16.30 -29.36 -59.79
C LEU A 321 -16.65 -28.72 -61.15
N SER A 322 -15.71 -28.66 -62.09
CA SER A 322 -15.98 -28.32 -63.49
C SER A 322 -15.39 -29.38 -64.42
N SER A 323 -16.06 -30.52 -64.50
CA SER A 323 -16.08 -31.43 -65.67
C SER A 323 -17.31 -32.32 -65.61
#